data_AF-A0A4Q3ICF0-F1
#
_entry.id   AF-A0A4Q3ICF0-F1
#
_cell.length_a   1.000
_cell.length_b   1.000
_cell.length_c   1.000
_cell.angle_alpha   90.00
_cell.angle_beta   90.00
_cell.angle_gamma   90.00
#
_symmetry.space_group_name_H-M   'P 1'
#
loop_
_entity.id
_entity.type
_entity.pdbx_description
1 polymer ?
#
loop_
_entity_poly.entity_id
_entity_poly.type
_entity_poly.pdbx_seq_one_letter_code
_entity_poly.pdbx_strand_id
1 'polypeptide(L)'
;LMGSEALLLLRAEKGYIIVGKDTDGLTRPADLGLHGPLKNKKVEFIGRRSLVMDEAQKPSRQHYVGLEVADGGGLLPAGAHGVELVGGKHRSLGYVTSSYMSPTLKRPIALGLIERGMDRHGEIIDIRHFGEIRKARITGPCAFDPEGDRLNA
;
A
#
# COMPACT_ATOMS: atom_id res chain seq x y z
N LEU A 1 8.28 27.45 5.76
CA LEU A 1 8.97 26.15 5.66
C LEU A 1 7.95 25.06 5.96
N MET A 2 7.69 24.15 5.02
CA MET A 2 6.93 22.94 5.31
C MET A 2 7.85 21.94 6.02
N GLY A 3 7.37 21.30 7.09
CA GLY A 3 8.12 20.28 7.82
C GLY A 3 8.11 18.92 7.10
N SER A 4 8.90 17.98 7.60
CA SER A 4 8.98 16.61 7.09
C SER A 4 7.61 15.91 7.09
N GLU A 5 6.78 16.12 8.12
CA GLU A 5 5.45 15.52 8.22
C GLU A 5 4.49 15.98 7.10
N ALA A 6 4.55 17.25 6.71
CA ALA A 6 3.76 17.75 5.60
C ALA A 6 4.15 17.07 4.29
N LEU A 7 5.45 16.85 4.05
CA LEU A 7 5.93 16.11 2.89
C LEU A 7 5.46 14.64 2.93
N LEU A 8 5.53 13.99 4.10
CA LEU A 8 5.07 12.61 4.29
C LEU A 8 3.57 12.43 4.03
N LEU A 9 2.77 13.44 4.34
CA LEU A 9 1.35 13.48 4.02
C LEU A 9 1.11 13.68 2.52
N LEU A 10 1.69 14.71 1.91
CA LEU A 10 1.47 15.05 0.50
C LEU A 10 1.87 13.90 -0.43
N ARG A 11 3.01 13.26 -0.16
CA ARG A 11 3.44 12.08 -0.92
C ARG A 11 2.48 10.90 -0.73
N ALA A 12 1.90 10.74 0.47
CA ALA A 12 0.95 9.66 0.74
C ALA A 12 -0.37 9.89 0.03
N GLU A 13 -0.83 11.15 -0.09
CA GLU A 13 -2.00 11.51 -0.90
C GLU A 13 -1.82 11.10 -2.37
N LYS A 14 -0.60 11.25 -2.92
CA LYS A 14 -0.27 10.80 -4.28
C LYS A 14 0.06 9.30 -4.38
N GLY A 15 0.17 8.58 -3.27
CA GLY A 15 0.58 7.17 -3.28
C GLY A 15 2.06 6.95 -3.63
N TYR A 16 2.92 7.92 -3.33
CA TYR A 16 4.36 7.74 -3.52
C TYR A 16 4.99 6.99 -2.36
N ILE A 17 5.89 6.06 -2.70
CA ILE A 17 6.62 5.25 -1.74
C ILE A 17 7.76 6.02 -1.08
N ILE A 18 8.10 5.60 0.13
CA ILE A 18 9.35 5.94 0.79
C ILE A 18 10.11 4.64 1.03
N VAL A 19 11.31 4.55 0.47
CA VAL A 19 12.20 3.40 0.68
C VAL A 19 12.51 3.27 2.17
N GLY A 20 12.37 2.05 2.69
CA GLY A 20 12.55 1.73 4.11
C GLY A 20 11.33 1.98 4.99
N LYS A 21 10.28 2.65 4.47
CA LYS A 21 8.98 2.79 5.17
C LYS A 21 7.89 1.98 4.48
N ASP A 22 7.74 2.17 3.17
CA ASP A 22 6.77 1.43 2.35
C ASP A 22 7.41 0.21 1.65
N THR A 23 8.71 -0.02 1.89
CA THR A 23 9.46 -1.16 1.36
C THR A 23 10.26 -1.82 2.47
N ASP A 24 10.32 -3.15 2.47
CA ASP A 24 10.87 -3.96 3.55
C ASP A 24 11.92 -5.00 3.08
N GLY A 25 12.75 -4.69 2.09
CA GLY A 25 13.79 -5.61 1.56
C GLY A 25 13.25 -6.86 0.83
N LEU A 26 12.02 -7.27 1.11
CA LEU A 26 11.26 -8.31 0.42
C LEU A 26 10.38 -7.72 -0.68
N THR A 27 10.01 -6.43 -0.54
CA THR A 27 9.25 -5.67 -1.52
C THR A 27 9.98 -5.61 -2.87
N ARG A 28 9.30 -5.99 -3.94
CA ARG A 28 9.80 -5.95 -5.32
C ARG A 28 9.13 -4.83 -6.12
N PRO A 29 9.71 -4.37 -7.23
CA PRO A 29 9.07 -3.35 -8.08
C PRO A 29 7.65 -3.73 -8.52
N ALA A 30 7.40 -5.00 -8.86
CA ALA A 30 6.07 -5.48 -9.25
C ALA A 30 5.04 -5.35 -8.11
N ASP A 31 5.46 -5.56 -6.86
CA ASP A 31 4.62 -5.38 -5.66
C ASP A 31 4.14 -3.92 -5.54
N LEU A 32 4.89 -2.97 -6.10
CA LEU A 32 4.58 -1.54 -6.13
C LEU A 32 3.83 -1.09 -7.40
N GLY A 33 3.48 -2.02 -8.29
CA GLY A 33 2.86 -1.73 -9.59
C GLY A 33 3.86 -1.30 -10.67
N LEU A 34 5.16 -1.34 -10.37
CA LEU A 34 6.24 -0.92 -11.27
C LEU A 34 6.72 -2.10 -12.13
N HIS A 35 5.94 -2.40 -13.17
CA HIS A 35 6.27 -3.49 -14.10
C HIS A 35 7.17 -3.08 -15.28
N GLY A 36 7.24 -1.77 -15.57
CA GLY A 36 7.89 -1.22 -16.77
C GLY A 36 9.33 -1.70 -16.99
N PRO A 37 10.24 -1.60 -16.00
CA PRO A 37 11.62 -2.04 -16.17
C PRO A 37 11.76 -3.52 -16.55
N LEU A 38 10.96 -4.40 -15.96
CA LEU A 38 11.01 -5.84 -16.26
C LEU A 38 10.41 -6.15 -17.64
N LYS A 39 9.29 -5.51 -17.99
CA LYS A 39 8.56 -5.71 -19.26
C LYS A 39 9.29 -5.12 -20.47
N ASN A 40 9.86 -3.93 -20.33
CA ASN A 40 10.29 -3.11 -21.47
C ASN A 40 11.80 -3.15 -21.72
N LYS A 41 12.63 -3.37 -20.68
CA LYS A 41 14.08 -3.44 -20.88
C LYS A 41 14.47 -4.79 -21.49
N LYS A 42 15.08 -4.72 -22.67
CA LYS A 42 15.67 -5.86 -23.38
C LYS A 42 17.07 -6.23 -22.91
N VAL A 43 17.76 -5.29 -22.26
CA VAL A 43 19.12 -5.48 -21.72
C VAL A 43 19.07 -6.09 -20.33
N GLU A 44 20.10 -6.85 -19.98
CA GLU A 44 20.29 -7.36 -18.63
C GLU A 44 20.53 -6.23 -17.62
N PHE A 45 20.06 -6.41 -16.39
CA PHE A 45 20.24 -5.47 -15.30
C PHE A 45 20.28 -6.18 -13.95
N ILE A 46 20.90 -5.55 -12.95
CA ILE A 46 21.05 -6.10 -11.61
C ILE A 46 19.67 -6.42 -11.02
N GLY A 47 19.49 -7.67 -10.59
CA GLY A 47 18.23 -8.16 -10.00
C GLY A 47 17.25 -8.78 -10.99
N ARG A 48 17.43 -8.62 -12.32
CA ARG A 48 16.51 -9.16 -13.34
C ARG A 48 16.26 -10.67 -13.16
N ARG A 49 17.32 -11.45 -12.97
CA ARG A 49 17.24 -12.91 -12.78
C ARG A 49 16.35 -13.31 -11.60
N SER A 50 16.37 -12.55 -10.51
CA SER A 50 15.57 -12.81 -9.31
C SER A 50 14.11 -12.41 -9.48
N LEU A 51 13.84 -11.40 -10.33
CA LEU A 51 12.49 -10.93 -10.62
C LEU A 51 11.68 -11.90 -11.50
N VAL A 52 12.33 -12.80 -12.24
CA VAL A 52 11.67 -13.82 -13.08
C VAL A 52 11.51 -15.18 -12.40
N MET A 53 11.96 -15.33 -11.15
CA MET A 53 11.79 -16.56 -10.38
C MET A 53 10.34 -16.72 -9.91
N ASP A 54 9.90 -17.96 -9.70
CA ASP A 54 8.55 -18.30 -9.25
C ASP A 54 8.14 -17.51 -8.00
N GLU A 55 9.03 -17.38 -7.01
CA GLU A 55 8.80 -16.60 -5.79
C GLU A 55 8.44 -15.12 -6.05
N ALA A 56 9.06 -14.52 -7.08
CA ALA A 56 8.80 -13.14 -7.47
C ALA A 56 7.52 -12.99 -8.29
N GLN A 57 7.03 -14.08 -8.90
CA GLN A 57 5.84 -14.14 -9.74
C GLN A 57 4.63 -14.73 -9.01
N LYS A 58 4.76 -15.09 -7.73
CA LYS A 58 3.67 -15.65 -6.93
C LYS A 58 2.47 -14.69 -6.93
N PRO A 59 1.24 -15.18 -7.19
CA PRO A 59 0.05 -14.34 -7.15
C PRO A 59 -0.26 -13.88 -5.72
N SER A 60 0.15 -14.64 -4.69
CA SER A 60 -0.06 -14.31 -3.28
C SER A 60 0.93 -13.30 -2.71
N ARG A 61 1.59 -12.48 -3.53
CA ARG A 61 2.49 -11.44 -3.03
C ARG A 61 1.72 -10.27 -2.45
N GLN A 62 2.35 -9.54 -1.54
CA GLN A 62 1.81 -8.30 -1.02
C GLN A 62 1.97 -7.22 -2.07
N HIS A 63 0.90 -6.46 -2.31
CA HIS A 63 0.88 -5.35 -3.24
C HIS A 63 0.66 -4.04 -2.49
N TYR A 64 1.29 -2.99 -2.98
CA TYR A 64 1.15 -1.64 -2.45
C TYR A 64 -0.19 -1.05 -2.88
N VAL A 65 -1.00 -0.72 -1.88
CA VAL A 65 -2.39 -0.30 -2.05
C VAL A 65 -2.74 0.85 -1.11
N GLY A 66 -3.81 1.55 -1.45
CA GLY A 66 -4.49 2.45 -0.54
C GLY A 66 -5.42 1.66 0.40
N LEU A 67 -5.60 2.19 1.61
CA LEU A 67 -6.52 1.66 2.60
C LEU A 67 -7.43 2.79 3.08
N GLU A 68 -8.69 2.73 2.67
CA GLU A 68 -9.72 3.67 3.09
C GLU A 68 -10.41 3.16 4.36
N VAL A 69 -10.58 4.02 5.36
CA VAL A 69 -11.30 3.67 6.59
C VAL A 69 -12.78 3.42 6.27
N ALA A 70 -13.27 2.22 6.60
CA ALA A 70 -14.61 1.76 6.23
C ALA A 70 -15.60 1.64 7.43
N ASP A 71 -15.15 1.96 8.64
CA ASP A 71 -15.96 1.89 9.87
C ASP A 71 -16.30 3.26 10.48
N GLY A 72 -15.99 4.35 9.78
CA GLY A 72 -16.26 5.72 10.24
C GLY A 72 -15.34 6.22 11.37
N GLY A 73 -14.34 5.42 11.79
CA GLY A 73 -13.38 5.86 12.79
C GLY A 73 -12.25 6.74 12.23
N GLY A 74 -11.26 7.00 13.07
CA GLY A 74 -10.07 7.78 12.71
C GLY A 74 -9.02 6.97 11.93
N LEU A 75 -7.78 7.47 11.97
CA LEU A 75 -6.60 6.87 11.33
C LEU A 75 -6.49 5.37 11.59
N LEU A 76 -6.07 4.62 10.57
CA LEU A 76 -5.58 3.26 10.76
C LEU A 76 -4.17 3.34 11.38
N PRO A 77 -3.86 2.65 12.48
CA PRO A 77 -2.52 2.71 13.05
C PRO A 77 -1.46 2.18 12.09
N ALA A 78 -0.33 2.88 11.95
CA ALA A 78 0.82 2.34 11.21
C ALA A 78 1.35 1.08 11.91
N GLY A 79 1.68 0.05 11.12
CA GLY A 79 2.03 -1.28 11.62
C GLY A 79 0.82 -2.14 12.02
N ALA A 80 -0.42 -1.64 11.89
CA ALA A 80 -1.59 -2.50 12.02
C ALA A 80 -1.62 -3.53 10.88
N HIS A 81 -2.15 -4.72 11.16
CA HIS A 81 -2.14 -5.82 10.20
C HIS A 81 -3.52 -6.02 9.58
N GLY A 82 -3.58 -6.17 8.26
CA GLY A 82 -4.72 -6.80 7.61
C GLY A 82 -4.77 -8.27 8.03
N VAL A 83 -5.95 -8.76 8.39
CA VAL A 83 -6.12 -10.13 8.88
C VAL A 83 -7.32 -10.82 8.25
N GLU A 84 -7.22 -12.14 8.14
CA GLU A 84 -8.33 -13.04 7.86
C GLU A 84 -8.38 -14.17 8.89
N LEU A 85 -9.53 -14.82 9.02
CA LEU A 85 -9.70 -15.95 9.93
C LEU A 85 -9.51 -17.27 9.16
N VAL A 86 -8.47 -18.02 9.50
CA VAL A 86 -8.17 -19.32 8.91
C VAL A 86 -8.04 -20.35 10.03
N GLY A 87 -8.91 -21.37 10.01
CA GLY A 87 -8.89 -22.42 11.03
C GLY A 87 -9.04 -21.89 12.47
N GLY A 88 -9.83 -20.83 12.66
CA GLY A 88 -10.04 -20.21 13.97
C GLY A 88 -8.88 -19.34 14.47
N LYS A 89 -7.83 -19.13 13.66
CA LYS A 89 -6.71 -18.24 13.98
C LYS A 89 -6.64 -17.09 12.99
N HIS A 90 -6.22 -15.93 13.46
CA HIS A 90 -5.97 -14.79 12.58
C HIS A 90 -4.67 -15.00 11.81
N ARG A 91 -4.75 -15.00 10.49
CA ARG A 91 -3.59 -14.95 9.58
C ARG A 91 -3.41 -13.52 9.10
N SER A 92 -2.18 -13.02 9.10
CA SER A 92 -1.91 -11.70 8.52
C SER A 92 -1.90 -11.78 6.99
N LEU A 93 -2.55 -10.80 6.38
CA LEU A 93 -2.53 -10.50 4.95
C LEU A 93 -1.46 -9.46 4.58
N GLY A 94 -0.78 -8.88 5.56
CA GLY A 94 0.09 -7.72 5.37
C GLY A 94 -0.23 -6.62 6.37
N TYR A 95 0.24 -5.40 6.10
CA TYR A 95 0.28 -4.34 7.10
C TYR A 95 0.16 -2.92 6.53
N VAL A 96 -0.29 -2.01 7.39
CA VAL A 96 -0.36 -0.57 7.14
C VAL A 96 1.04 0.03 7.27
N THR A 97 1.54 0.67 6.22
CA THR A 97 2.88 1.31 6.22
C THR A 97 2.81 2.76 6.67
N SER A 98 1.73 3.45 6.28
CA SER A 98 1.58 4.89 6.42
C SER A 98 0.11 5.25 6.62
N SER A 99 -0.16 6.23 7.48
CA SER A 99 -1.53 6.66 7.78
C SER A 99 -1.52 8.12 8.24
N TYR A 100 -2.37 8.95 7.63
CA TYR A 100 -2.41 10.39 7.86
C TYR A 100 -3.82 10.95 7.71
N MET A 101 -4.09 12.05 8.40
CA MET A 101 -5.32 12.82 8.18
C MET A 101 -5.08 13.76 7.02
N SER A 102 -5.81 13.58 5.91
CA SER A 102 -5.70 14.47 4.75
C SER A 102 -6.57 15.71 4.97
N PRO A 103 -5.99 16.93 5.04
CA PRO A 103 -6.77 18.17 5.06
C PRO A 103 -7.43 18.43 3.70
N THR A 104 -6.82 17.94 2.60
CA THR A 104 -7.31 18.10 1.22
C THR A 104 -8.57 17.28 0.99
N LEU A 105 -8.56 16.01 1.40
CA LEU A 105 -9.67 15.07 1.23
C LEU A 105 -10.64 15.07 2.42
N LYS A 106 -10.29 15.77 3.52
CA LYS A 106 -11.05 15.84 4.78
C LYS A 106 -11.38 14.47 5.37
N ARG A 107 -10.49 13.49 5.17
CA ARG A 107 -10.66 12.11 5.63
C ARG A 107 -9.29 11.46 5.89
N PRO A 108 -9.23 10.41 6.73
CA PRO A 108 -8.01 9.63 6.89
C PRO A 108 -7.65 8.92 5.57
N ILE A 109 -6.36 8.91 5.25
CA ILE A 109 -5.78 8.12 4.18
C ILE A 109 -4.72 7.18 4.76
N ALA A 110 -4.65 5.97 4.23
CA ALA A 110 -3.61 5.03 4.61
C ALA A 110 -3.09 4.28 3.38
N LEU A 111 -1.87 3.79 3.51
CA LEU A 111 -1.16 2.97 2.54
C LEU A 111 -0.71 1.69 3.24
N GLY A 112 -0.59 0.62 2.47
CA GLY A 112 -0.15 -0.65 3.01
C GLY A 112 0.32 -1.62 1.94
N LEU A 113 0.99 -2.67 2.42
CA LEU A 113 1.32 -3.84 1.64
C LEU A 113 0.34 -4.93 2.02
N ILE A 114 -0.56 -5.31 1.11
CA ILE A 114 -1.61 -6.29 1.34
C ILE A 114 -1.53 -7.39 0.30
N GLU A 115 -1.58 -8.64 0.74
CA GLU A 115 -1.61 -9.84 -0.09
C GLU A 115 -2.69 -9.72 -1.16
N ARG A 116 -2.28 -9.83 -2.43
CA ARG A 116 -3.15 -9.67 -3.61
C ARG A 116 -3.88 -8.33 -3.66
N GLY A 117 -3.34 -7.29 -3.03
CA GLY A 117 -4.03 -6.02 -2.82
C GLY A 117 -4.55 -5.40 -4.12
N MET A 118 -3.73 -5.33 -5.17
CA MET A 118 -4.14 -4.79 -6.48
C MET A 118 -5.30 -5.54 -7.14
N ASP A 119 -5.43 -6.84 -6.88
CA ASP A 119 -6.50 -7.67 -7.45
C ASP A 119 -7.80 -7.60 -6.62
N ARG A 120 -7.75 -6.94 -5.47
CA ARG A 120 -8.80 -6.93 -4.43
C ARG A 120 -9.35 -5.53 -4.15
N HIS A 121 -9.14 -4.59 -5.07
CA HIS A 121 -9.71 -3.25 -4.94
C HIS A 121 -11.23 -3.31 -4.73
N GLY A 122 -11.73 -2.54 -3.78
CA GLY A 122 -13.14 -2.51 -3.36
C GLY A 122 -13.46 -3.46 -2.22
N GLU A 123 -12.64 -4.48 -1.95
CA GLU A 123 -12.84 -5.42 -0.85
C GLU A 123 -12.64 -4.73 0.51
N ILE A 124 -13.46 -5.08 1.50
CA ILE A 124 -13.31 -4.65 2.89
C ILE A 124 -12.59 -5.75 3.67
N ILE A 125 -11.49 -5.40 4.31
CA ILE A 125 -10.70 -6.28 5.17
C ILE A 125 -10.73 -5.80 6.62
N ASP A 126 -10.51 -6.73 7.53
CA ASP A 126 -10.30 -6.40 8.95
C ASP A 126 -8.84 -6.01 9.18
N ILE A 127 -8.65 -4.89 9.88
CA ILE A 127 -7.37 -4.36 10.32
C ILE A 127 -7.27 -4.54 11.83
N ARG A 128 -6.25 -5.27 12.30
CA ARG A 128 -6.05 -5.56 13.72
C ARG A 128 -4.84 -4.81 14.28
N HIS A 129 -5.02 -4.17 15.43
CA HIS A 129 -3.96 -3.49 16.17
C HIS A 129 -4.23 -3.56 17.68
N PHE A 130 -3.27 -4.08 18.47
CA PHE A 130 -3.40 -4.25 19.93
C PHE A 130 -4.73 -4.87 20.42
N GLY A 131 -5.29 -5.80 19.65
CA GLY A 131 -6.54 -6.49 20.01
C GLY A 131 -7.81 -5.85 19.46
N GLU A 132 -7.75 -4.60 19.01
CA GLU A 132 -8.86 -3.92 18.35
C GLU A 132 -8.96 -4.33 16.88
N ILE A 133 -10.18 -4.44 16.36
CA ILE A 133 -10.48 -4.70 14.95
C ILE A 133 -11.18 -3.47 14.37
N ARG A 134 -10.60 -2.94 13.30
CA ARG A 134 -11.12 -1.86 12.46
C ARG A 134 -11.38 -2.40 11.06
N LYS A 135 -12.12 -1.67 10.23
CA LYS A 135 -12.39 -2.07 8.82
C LYS A 135 -11.75 -1.10 7.85
N ALA A 136 -11.11 -1.64 6.82
CA ALA A 136 -10.53 -0.86 5.73
C ALA A 136 -10.95 -1.42 4.37
N ARG A 137 -11.26 -0.55 3.43
CA ARG A 137 -11.47 -0.88 2.03
C ARG A 137 -10.14 -0.77 1.28
N ILE A 138 -9.80 -1.78 0.50
CA ILE A 138 -8.62 -1.76 -0.37
C ILE A 138 -8.92 -0.86 -1.58
N THR A 139 -8.04 0.08 -1.89
CA THR A 139 -8.15 0.99 -3.03
C THR A 139 -6.82 1.09 -3.77
N GLY A 140 -6.81 1.81 -4.90
CA GLY A 140 -5.56 2.27 -5.49
C GLY A 140 -4.74 3.13 -4.50
N PRO A 141 -3.40 3.16 -4.62
CA PRO A 141 -2.54 3.89 -3.70
C PRO A 141 -2.65 5.42 -3.83
N CYS A 142 -3.06 5.92 -5.00
CA CYS A 142 -3.26 7.35 -5.22
C CYS A 142 -4.66 7.77 -4.76
N ALA A 143 -4.73 8.50 -3.64
CA ALA A 143 -6.00 8.98 -3.08
C ALA A 143 -6.40 10.37 -3.61
N PHE A 144 -5.45 11.13 -4.12
CA PHE A 144 -5.64 12.51 -4.58
C PHE A 144 -5.14 12.70 -6.00
N ASP A 145 -6.02 13.25 -6.85
CA ASP A 145 -5.73 13.58 -8.25
C ASP A 145 -5.12 12.39 -9.03
N PRO A 146 -5.82 11.24 -9.10
CA PRO A 146 -5.27 10.05 -9.76
C PRO A 146 -4.98 10.26 -11.24
N GLU A 147 -5.74 11.15 -11.92
CA GLU A 147 -5.56 11.48 -13.34
C GLU A 147 -4.41 12.47 -13.57
N GLY A 148 -3.95 13.18 -12.54
CA GLY A 148 -2.81 14.10 -12.63
C GLY A 148 -3.16 15.45 -13.26
N ASP A 149 -4.41 15.89 -13.19
CA ASP A 149 -4.90 17.15 -13.78
C ASP A 149 -4.16 18.37 -13.21
N ARG A 150 -3.61 18.25 -11.99
CA ARG A 150 -2.93 19.34 -11.29
C ARG A 150 -1.41 19.31 -11.42
N LEU A 151 -0.86 18.49 -12.32
CA LEU A 151 0.59 18.35 -12.48
C LEU A 151 1.28 19.65 -12.95
N ASN A 152 0.61 20.42 -13.82
CA ASN A 152 1.14 21.64 -14.45
C ASN A 152 0.32 22.90 -14.14
N ALA A 153 -0.57 22.83 -13.13
CA ALA A 153 -1.49 23.91 -12.79
C ALA A 153 -0.79 25.10 -12.14
#